data_AF-A0A929PZ29-F1
#
_entry.id   AF-A0A929PZ29-F1
#
_cell.length_a   1.000
_cell.length_b   1.000
_cell.length_c   1.000
_cell.angle_alpha   90.00
_cell.angle_beta   90.00
_cell.angle_gamma   90.00
#
_symmetry.space_group_name_H-M   'P 1'
#
loop_
_entity.id
_entity.type
_entity.pdbx_description
1 polymer ?
#
loop_
_entity_poly.entity_id
_entity_poly.type
_entity_poly.pdbx_seq_one_letter_code
_entity_poly.pdbx_strand_id
1 'polypeptide(L)'
;MKTVSAYANFGDGTIEFGINEDRTIQGLKDPIKFAKDITNTIIDKVKPIPDFEISIHEKDRTVQLLVHKGRQRPYLYDQKAYRRRKASTVEVEDLTLQDLILQGRNMTFDQLPADHAQLTFHALEQEVIEKLGVERLDFNLLISLGLADKRGCNRAAELLADQNHYPGINIIVFGENTNTIRKRQTMDHVSILMQYNQALDNMK
;
A
#
# COMPACT_ATOMS: atom_id res chain seq x y z
N MET A 1 7.19 -13.70 17.82
CA MET A 1 6.62 -14.00 16.49
C MET A 1 5.85 -12.83 15.88
N LYS A 2 4.85 -12.25 16.55
CA LYS A 2 4.18 -11.02 16.07
C LYS A 2 5.17 -9.94 15.61
N THR A 3 6.21 -9.67 16.42
CA THR A 3 7.25 -8.70 16.09
C THR A 3 8.11 -9.09 14.88
N VAL A 4 8.33 -10.39 14.63
CA VAL A 4 9.03 -10.88 13.43
C VAL A 4 8.21 -10.59 12.18
N SER A 5 6.90 -10.90 12.21
CA SER A 5 5.96 -10.51 11.14
C SER A 5 5.95 -9.00 10.93
N ALA A 6 6.01 -8.21 12.01
CA ALA A 6 6.04 -6.76 11.92
C ALA A 6 7.27 -6.21 11.21
N TYR A 7 8.46 -6.70 11.54
CA TYR A 7 9.69 -6.27 10.85
C TYR A 7 9.68 -6.71 9.39
N ALA A 8 9.38 -7.97 9.12
CA ALA A 8 9.32 -8.47 7.74
C ALA A 8 8.33 -7.69 6.85
N ASN A 9 7.23 -7.16 7.41
CA ASN A 9 6.28 -6.32 6.66
C ASN A 9 6.72 -4.86 6.49
N PHE A 10 7.28 -4.22 7.52
CA PHE A 10 7.38 -2.76 7.56
C PHE A 10 8.80 -2.21 7.55
N GLY A 11 9.81 -2.98 7.97
CA GLY A 11 11.19 -2.50 8.04
C GLY A 11 12.07 -3.44 8.83
N ASP A 12 13.38 -3.35 8.60
CA ASP A 12 14.36 -4.16 9.32
C ASP A 12 14.24 -3.93 10.83
N GLY A 13 14.57 -4.95 11.62
CA GLY A 13 14.58 -4.79 13.05
C GLY A 13 15.22 -5.93 13.82
N THR A 14 15.70 -5.57 15.00
CA THR A 14 16.45 -6.45 15.88
C THR A 14 15.65 -6.76 17.13
N ILE A 15 15.62 -8.03 17.52
CA ILE A 15 15.03 -8.53 18.76
C ILE A 15 16.14 -9.13 19.61
N GLU A 16 16.30 -8.60 20.82
CA GLU A 16 17.31 -9.07 21.77
C GLU A 16 16.65 -9.89 22.87
N PHE A 17 17.26 -11.03 23.20
CA PHE A 17 16.77 -11.98 24.19
C PHE A 17 17.81 -12.17 25.29
N GLY A 18 17.33 -12.31 26.54
CA GLY A 18 18.19 -12.36 27.73
C GLY A 18 18.54 -10.98 28.29
N ILE A 19 17.84 -9.93 27.85
CA ILE A 19 17.99 -8.54 28.30
C ILE A 19 16.63 -8.04 28.81
N ASN A 20 16.63 -7.37 29.98
CA ASN A 20 15.44 -6.75 30.56
C ASN A 20 15.09 -5.42 29.87
N GLU A 21 13.90 -4.88 30.14
CA GLU A 21 13.46 -3.60 29.56
C GLU A 21 14.37 -2.41 29.97
N ASP A 22 14.97 -2.48 31.17
CA ASP A 22 15.94 -1.51 31.68
C ASP A 22 17.37 -1.72 31.13
N ARG A 23 17.52 -2.64 30.15
CA ARG A 23 18.78 -3.05 29.51
C ARG A 23 19.75 -3.80 30.41
N THR A 24 19.31 -4.31 31.56
CA THR A 24 20.14 -5.19 32.38
C THR A 24 20.22 -6.59 31.76
N ILE A 25 21.43 -7.17 31.76
CA ILE A 25 21.69 -8.50 31.20
C ILE A 25 21.27 -9.55 32.23
N GLN A 26 20.29 -10.37 31.88
CA GLN A 26 19.88 -11.53 32.67
C GLN A 26 20.53 -12.83 32.15
N GLY A 27 20.73 -12.91 30.83
CA GLY A 27 21.25 -14.08 30.14
C GLY A 27 20.24 -15.23 30.01
N LEU A 28 20.49 -16.13 29.07
CA LEU A 28 19.67 -17.30 28.78
C LEU A 28 20.32 -18.58 29.31
N LYS A 29 19.49 -19.52 29.80
CA LYS A 29 19.96 -20.82 30.33
C LYS A 29 20.64 -21.69 29.25
N ASP A 30 20.19 -21.63 28.01
CA ASP A 30 20.82 -22.32 26.88
C ASP A 30 20.60 -21.47 25.61
N PRO A 31 21.52 -20.55 25.28
CA PRO A 31 21.39 -19.66 24.13
C PRO A 31 21.32 -20.42 22.79
N ILE A 32 22.06 -21.53 22.66
CA ILE A 32 22.14 -22.32 21.42
C ILE A 32 20.82 -23.03 21.17
N LYS A 33 20.26 -23.70 22.18
CA LYS A 33 18.95 -24.34 22.04
C LYS A 33 17.86 -23.31 21.77
N PHE A 34 17.89 -22.18 22.48
CA PHE A 34 16.91 -21.11 22.29
C PHE A 34 16.94 -20.53 20.87
N ALA A 35 18.14 -20.29 20.32
CA ALA A 35 18.30 -19.87 18.93
C ALA A 35 17.68 -20.87 17.93
N LYS A 36 17.91 -22.18 18.11
CA LYS A 36 17.30 -23.23 17.28
C LYS A 36 15.78 -23.26 17.41
N ASP A 37 15.25 -23.17 18.62
CA ASP A 37 13.82 -23.19 18.89
C ASP A 37 13.11 -21.98 18.24
N ILE A 38 13.73 -20.79 18.31
CA ILE A 38 13.22 -19.59 17.63
C ILE A 38 13.25 -19.77 16.11
N THR A 39 14.36 -20.22 15.53
CA THR A 39 14.49 -20.47 14.09
C THR A 39 13.37 -21.37 13.58
N ASN A 40 13.17 -22.52 14.23
CA ASN A 40 12.11 -23.45 13.87
C ASN A 40 10.73 -22.81 14.00
N THR A 41 10.50 -22.06 15.08
CA THR A 41 9.22 -21.37 15.30
C THR A 41 8.93 -20.32 14.20
N ILE A 42 9.93 -19.57 13.75
CA ILE A 42 9.78 -18.59 12.66
C ILE A 42 9.44 -19.32 11.36
N ILE A 43 10.22 -20.34 11.01
CA ILE A 43 10.04 -21.15 9.79
C ILE A 43 8.65 -21.77 9.76
N ASP A 44 8.17 -22.31 10.87
CA ASP A 44 6.88 -23.00 10.93
C ASP A 44 5.70 -22.02 10.90
N LYS A 45 5.78 -20.94 11.68
CA LYS A 45 4.61 -20.11 11.99
C LYS A 45 4.51 -18.80 11.21
N VAL A 46 5.57 -18.34 10.55
CA VAL A 46 5.55 -17.09 9.77
C VAL A 46 5.59 -17.44 8.28
N LYS A 47 4.61 -16.96 7.52
CA LYS A 47 4.48 -17.23 6.08
C LYS A 47 4.28 -15.93 5.27
N PRO A 48 5.01 -15.71 4.17
CA PRO A 48 6.17 -16.49 3.73
C PRO A 48 7.30 -16.47 4.77
N ILE A 49 8.29 -17.36 4.61
CA ILE A 49 9.42 -17.42 5.53
C ILE A 49 10.20 -16.10 5.38
N PRO A 50 10.37 -15.31 6.46
CA PRO A 50 11.12 -14.07 6.41
C PRO A 50 12.62 -14.35 6.27
N ASP A 51 13.36 -13.36 5.79
CA ASP A 51 14.81 -13.36 5.83
C ASP A 51 15.26 -12.85 7.21
N PHE A 52 16.14 -13.60 7.88
CA PHE A 52 16.60 -13.28 9.23
C PHE A 52 17.95 -13.92 9.56
N GLU A 53 18.65 -13.28 10.50
CA GLU A 53 19.94 -13.73 11.03
C GLU A 53 19.85 -13.85 12.55
N ILE A 54 20.49 -14.89 13.11
CA ILE A 54 20.61 -15.07 14.55
C ILE A 54 22.07 -15.06 14.96
N SER A 55 22.39 -14.18 15.91
CA SER A 55 23.70 -14.09 16.56
C SER A 55 23.59 -14.47 18.04
N ILE A 56 24.54 -15.26 18.53
CA ILE A 56 24.63 -15.65 19.94
C ILE A 56 25.83 -14.92 20.57
N HIS A 57 25.59 -14.24 21.67
CA HIS A 57 26.64 -13.58 22.44
C HIS A 57 26.98 -14.42 23.67
N GLU A 58 27.97 -15.30 23.55
CA GLU A 58 28.32 -16.29 24.58
C GLU A 58 28.69 -15.68 25.94
N LYS A 59 29.38 -14.52 25.96
CA LYS A 59 29.80 -13.86 27.21
C LYS A 59 28.61 -13.42 28.05
N ASP A 60 27.62 -12.81 27.41
CA ASP A 60 26.43 -12.27 28.07
C ASP A 60 25.28 -13.28 28.09
N ARG A 61 25.46 -14.42 27.40
CA ARG A 61 24.47 -15.47 27.17
C ARG A 61 23.17 -14.92 26.57
N THR A 62 23.28 -13.93 25.68
CA THR A 62 22.14 -13.31 25.00
C THR A 62 22.05 -13.78 23.56
N VAL A 63 20.87 -13.61 22.96
CA VAL A 63 20.62 -13.93 21.55
C VAL A 63 20.05 -12.70 20.86
N GLN A 64 20.58 -12.38 19.69
CA GLN A 64 20.11 -11.30 18.85
C GLN A 64 19.52 -11.88 17.56
N LEU A 65 18.30 -11.49 17.23
CA LEU A 65 17.60 -11.86 16.01
C LEU A 65 17.40 -10.61 15.15
N LEU A 66 18.10 -10.53 14.03
CA LEU A 66 17.90 -9.49 13.01
C LEU A 66 16.91 -10.02 11.97
N VAL A 67 15.81 -9.30 11.75
CA VAL A 67 14.80 -9.62 10.75
C VAL A 67 14.85 -8.56 9.66
N HIS A 68 14.99 -8.99 8.42
CA HIS A 68 15.05 -8.11 7.26
C HIS A 68 13.65 -7.86 6.69
N LYS A 69 13.43 -6.65 6.16
CA LYS A 69 12.19 -6.29 5.49
C LYS A 69 12.05 -7.12 4.22
N GLY A 70 10.95 -7.86 4.15
CA GLY A 70 10.68 -8.73 3.03
C GLY A 70 9.98 -8.02 1.86
N ARG A 71 10.13 -8.63 0.67
CA ARG A 71 9.46 -8.20 -0.56
C ARG A 71 8.13 -8.94 -0.78
N GLN A 72 7.97 -10.14 -0.25
CA GLN A 72 6.81 -11.00 -0.49
C GLN A 72 5.67 -10.74 0.50
N ARG A 73 5.30 -9.46 0.68
CA ARG A 73 4.27 -9.08 1.65
C ARG A 73 2.90 -9.65 1.27
N PRO A 74 2.00 -9.89 2.23
CA PRO A 74 2.21 -9.78 3.67
C PRO A 74 2.92 -11.00 4.29
N TYR A 75 3.76 -10.75 5.29
CA TYR A 75 4.30 -11.77 6.20
C TYR A 75 3.34 -11.98 7.36
N LEU A 76 2.65 -13.12 7.36
CA LEU A 76 1.59 -13.46 8.29
C LEU A 76 2.11 -14.35 9.42
N TYR A 77 1.64 -14.10 10.64
CA TYR A 77 1.76 -15.00 11.77
C TYR A 77 0.34 -15.32 12.26
N ASP A 78 -0.01 -16.60 12.34
CA ASP A 78 -1.37 -17.03 12.71
C ASP A 78 -2.45 -16.32 11.86
N GLN A 79 -2.25 -16.33 10.54
CA GLN A 79 -3.13 -15.74 9.52
C GLN A 79 -3.31 -14.20 9.60
N LYS A 80 -2.57 -13.52 10.48
CA LYS A 80 -2.66 -12.07 10.69
C LYS A 80 -1.33 -11.39 10.39
N ALA A 81 -1.38 -10.17 9.84
CA ALA A 81 -0.21 -9.31 9.69
C ALA A 81 -0.11 -8.37 10.90
N TYR A 82 1.12 -8.04 11.30
CA TYR A 82 1.37 -7.20 12.47
C TYR A 82 2.22 -5.99 12.10
N ARG A 83 2.11 -4.92 12.89
CA ARG A 83 2.99 -3.75 12.84
C ARG A 83 3.48 -3.41 14.24
N ARG A 84 4.72 -2.96 14.35
CA ARG A 84 5.27 -2.39 15.58
C ARG A 84 4.86 -0.92 15.69
N ARG A 85 4.12 -0.57 16.75
CA ARG A 85 3.78 0.81 17.14
C ARG A 85 4.48 1.12 18.45
N LYS A 86 5.54 1.95 18.41
CA LYS A 86 6.37 2.29 19.57
C LYS A 86 6.89 1.01 20.27
N ALA A 87 6.49 0.79 21.52
CA ALA A 87 6.91 -0.34 22.33
C ALA A 87 6.14 -1.64 22.03
N SER A 88 4.98 -1.57 21.37
CA SER A 88 4.07 -2.71 21.23
C SER A 88 3.93 -3.18 19.78
N THR A 89 3.52 -4.43 19.61
CA THR A 89 3.22 -5.01 18.29
C THR A 89 1.72 -5.32 18.23
N VAL A 90 1.03 -4.73 17.26
CA VAL A 90 -0.43 -4.83 17.09
C VAL A 90 -0.76 -5.40 15.71
N GLU A 91 -1.94 -6.00 15.59
CA GLU A 91 -2.49 -6.42 14.30
C GLU A 91 -2.72 -5.19 13.40
N VAL A 92 -2.51 -5.35 12.09
CA VAL A 92 -2.79 -4.28 11.13
C VAL A 92 -4.27 -4.19 10.82
N GLU A 93 -4.75 -2.98 10.53
CA GLU A 93 -6.10 -2.73 10.05
C GLU A 93 -6.27 -3.21 8.60
N ASP A 94 -7.52 -3.47 8.17
CA ASP A 94 -7.83 -4.06 6.86
C ASP A 94 -7.24 -3.27 5.68
N LEU A 95 -7.30 -1.93 5.71
CA LEU A 95 -6.70 -1.08 4.67
C LEU A 95 -5.19 -1.29 4.57
N THR A 96 -4.50 -1.37 5.71
CA THR A 96 -3.07 -1.65 5.72
C THR A 96 -2.75 -3.06 5.23
N LEU A 97 -3.61 -4.05 5.53
CA LEU A 97 -3.45 -5.39 5.02
C LEU A 97 -3.58 -5.43 3.48
N GLN A 98 -4.57 -4.71 2.93
CA GLN A 98 -4.76 -4.58 1.49
C GLN A 98 -3.52 -3.95 0.83
N ASP A 99 -2.97 -2.88 1.41
CA ASP A 99 -1.73 -2.26 0.92
C ASP A 99 -0.56 -3.24 0.89
N LEU A 100 -0.39 -4.05 1.95
CA LEU A 100 0.66 -5.07 1.98
C LEU A 100 0.50 -6.13 0.90
N ILE A 101 -0.74 -6.56 0.62
CA ILE A 101 -1.06 -7.50 -0.45
C ILE A 101 -0.69 -6.91 -1.81
N LEU A 102 -1.04 -5.66 -2.06
CA LEU A 102 -0.70 -4.96 -3.31
C LEU A 102 0.82 -4.81 -3.48
N GLN A 103 1.52 -4.42 -2.42
CA GLN A 103 2.98 -4.32 -2.43
C GLN A 103 3.65 -5.67 -2.72
N GLY A 104 3.15 -6.77 -2.17
CA GLY A 104 3.67 -8.11 -2.46
C GLY A 104 3.40 -8.58 -3.89
N ARG A 105 2.35 -8.05 -4.53
CA ARG A 105 2.06 -8.26 -5.95
C ARG A 105 2.82 -7.28 -6.85
N ASN A 106 3.59 -6.35 -6.28
CA ASN A 106 4.20 -5.23 -6.99
C ASN A 106 3.16 -4.45 -7.83
N MET A 107 1.98 -4.23 -7.25
CA MET A 107 0.88 -3.52 -7.87
C MET A 107 0.46 -2.32 -7.02
N THR A 108 -0.10 -1.31 -7.65
CA THR A 108 -0.79 -0.20 -6.99
C THR A 108 -2.31 -0.34 -7.14
N PHE A 109 -3.07 0.45 -6.39
CA PHE A 109 -4.54 0.40 -6.39
C PHE A 109 -5.13 0.66 -7.78
N ASP A 110 -4.60 1.65 -8.48
CA ASP A 110 -5.00 2.08 -9.83
C ASP A 110 -4.71 1.02 -10.92
N GLN A 111 -3.82 0.06 -10.63
CA GLN A 111 -3.53 -1.08 -11.52
C GLN A 111 -4.44 -2.29 -11.31
N LEU A 112 -5.33 -2.25 -10.31
CA LEU A 112 -6.33 -3.31 -10.14
C LEU A 112 -7.31 -3.30 -11.31
N PRO A 113 -7.93 -4.45 -11.64
CA PRO A 113 -9.00 -4.50 -12.62
C PRO A 113 -10.08 -3.47 -12.29
N ALA A 114 -10.62 -2.81 -13.32
CA ALA A 114 -11.76 -1.92 -13.16
C ALA A 114 -12.94 -2.72 -12.59
N ASP A 115 -13.72 -2.08 -11.71
CA ASP A 115 -14.88 -2.74 -11.11
C ASP A 115 -16.02 -2.84 -12.16
N HIS A 116 -16.07 -1.91 -13.12
CA HIS A 116 -17.05 -1.88 -14.22
C HIS A 116 -16.46 -2.31 -15.56
N ALA A 117 -17.18 -3.17 -16.27
CA ALA A 117 -16.74 -3.72 -17.57
C ALA A 117 -17.04 -2.81 -18.77
N GLN A 118 -18.03 -1.91 -18.66
CA GLN A 118 -18.45 -1.03 -19.75
C GLN A 118 -18.04 0.42 -19.45
N LEU A 119 -16.83 0.79 -19.86
CA LEU A 119 -16.29 2.14 -19.71
C LEU A 119 -16.37 2.88 -21.05
N THR A 120 -16.74 4.16 -20.99
CA THR A 120 -16.68 5.09 -22.13
C THR A 120 -15.66 6.19 -21.83
N PHE A 121 -15.04 6.75 -22.86
CA PHE A 121 -13.85 7.59 -22.73
C PHE A 121 -13.90 8.84 -23.62
N HIS A 122 -15.07 9.46 -23.80
CA HIS A 122 -15.20 10.62 -24.70
C HIS A 122 -14.30 11.77 -24.26
N ALA A 123 -14.23 12.08 -22.96
CA ALA A 123 -13.37 13.14 -22.45
C ALA A 123 -11.87 12.83 -22.67
N LEU A 124 -11.45 11.58 -22.42
CA LEU A 124 -10.08 11.15 -22.64
C LEU A 124 -9.71 11.13 -24.13
N GLU A 125 -10.62 10.70 -24.99
CA GLU A 125 -10.41 10.67 -26.44
C GLU A 125 -10.15 12.08 -26.98
N GLN A 126 -10.94 13.06 -26.57
CA GLN A 126 -10.72 14.46 -26.95
C GLN A 126 -9.33 14.96 -26.54
N GLU A 127 -8.95 14.79 -25.27
CA GLU A 127 -7.64 15.21 -24.77
C GLU A 127 -6.49 14.50 -25.50
N VAL A 128 -6.63 13.22 -25.78
CA VAL A 128 -5.59 12.44 -26.45
C VAL A 128 -5.45 12.84 -27.93
N ILE A 129 -6.54 13.09 -28.64
CA ILE A 129 -6.51 13.64 -30.01
C ILE A 129 -5.82 15.02 -30.01
N GLU A 130 -6.24 15.92 -29.11
CA GLU A 130 -5.71 17.28 -29.06
C GLU A 130 -4.23 17.35 -28.64
N LYS A 131 -3.81 16.54 -27.66
CA LYS A 131 -2.45 16.60 -27.09
C LYS A 131 -1.45 15.70 -27.80
N LEU A 132 -1.88 14.53 -28.29
CA LEU A 132 -0.99 13.53 -28.89
C LEU A 132 -1.12 13.47 -30.42
N GLY A 133 -2.11 14.13 -31.02
CA GLY A 133 -2.28 14.19 -32.47
C GLY A 133 -2.66 12.84 -33.10
N VAL A 134 -3.29 11.95 -32.34
CA VAL A 134 -3.84 10.69 -32.85
C VAL A 134 -5.24 10.90 -33.43
N GLU A 135 -5.70 10.00 -34.29
CA GLU A 135 -7.03 10.12 -34.91
C GLU A 135 -8.19 9.74 -33.98
N ARG A 136 -7.97 8.76 -33.10
CA ARG A 136 -8.99 8.22 -32.18
C ARG A 136 -8.34 7.53 -30.99
N LEU A 137 -9.13 7.33 -29.94
CA LEU A 137 -8.76 6.47 -28.83
C LEU A 137 -9.14 5.02 -29.18
N ASP A 138 -8.14 4.15 -29.29
CA ASP A 138 -8.33 2.71 -29.45
C ASP A 138 -7.79 1.92 -28.24
N PHE A 139 -8.05 0.62 -28.21
CA PHE A 139 -7.64 -0.22 -27.09
C PHE A 139 -6.11 -0.34 -26.98
N ASN A 140 -5.39 -0.29 -28.10
CA ASN A 140 -3.92 -0.33 -28.09
C ASN A 140 -3.34 0.92 -27.43
N LEU A 141 -3.97 2.08 -27.64
CA LEU A 141 -3.60 3.31 -26.99
C LEU A 141 -3.92 3.28 -25.50
N LEU A 142 -5.04 2.70 -25.09
CA LEU A 142 -5.32 2.43 -23.66
C LEU A 142 -4.25 1.56 -23.02
N ILE A 143 -3.79 0.50 -23.69
CA ILE A 143 -2.67 -0.32 -23.21
C ILE A 143 -1.38 0.52 -23.12
N SER A 144 -1.08 1.30 -24.15
CA SER A 144 0.13 2.14 -24.21
C SER A 144 0.16 3.22 -23.12
N LEU A 145 -1.02 3.73 -22.74
CA LEU A 145 -1.20 4.66 -21.62
C LEU A 145 -1.20 3.96 -20.25
N GLY A 146 -1.10 2.63 -20.20
CA GLY A 146 -1.14 1.85 -18.97
C GLY A 146 -2.54 1.79 -18.33
N LEU A 147 -3.60 2.03 -19.10
CA LEU A 147 -4.99 2.02 -18.67
C LEU A 147 -5.66 0.65 -18.90
N ALA A 148 -5.07 -0.21 -19.72
CA ALA A 148 -5.57 -1.54 -19.97
C ALA A 148 -4.45 -2.57 -20.14
N ASP A 149 -4.78 -3.83 -19.96
CA ASP A 149 -3.94 -4.96 -20.36
C ASP A 149 -4.80 -6.09 -20.96
N LYS A 150 -4.23 -7.29 -21.09
CA LYS A 150 -4.90 -8.49 -21.63
C LYS A 150 -6.18 -8.88 -20.86
N ARG A 151 -6.33 -8.41 -19.62
CA ARG A 151 -7.47 -8.65 -18.73
C ARG A 151 -8.56 -7.58 -18.86
N GLY A 152 -8.29 -6.50 -19.58
CA GLY A 152 -9.21 -5.36 -19.74
C GLY A 152 -8.69 -4.09 -19.09
N CYS A 153 -9.60 -3.15 -18.84
CA CYS A 153 -9.30 -1.87 -18.22
C CYS A 153 -8.96 -2.01 -16.72
N ASN A 154 -8.11 -1.12 -16.23
CA ASN A 154 -7.80 -1.00 -14.80
C ASN A 154 -8.52 0.19 -14.16
N ARG A 155 -8.36 0.35 -12.84
CA ARG A 155 -8.97 1.45 -12.08
C ARG A 155 -8.49 2.83 -12.50
N ALA A 156 -7.27 2.96 -13.03
CA ALA A 156 -6.80 4.21 -13.63
C ALA A 156 -7.67 4.59 -14.84
N ALA A 157 -8.02 3.63 -15.69
CA ALA A 157 -8.96 3.84 -16.78
C ALA A 157 -10.34 4.22 -16.26
N GLU A 158 -10.84 3.54 -15.23
CA GLU A 158 -12.14 3.85 -14.62
C GLU A 158 -12.19 5.29 -14.09
N LEU A 159 -11.10 5.80 -13.48
CA LEU A 159 -11.01 7.21 -13.08
C LEU A 159 -11.09 8.18 -14.28
N LEU A 160 -10.56 7.79 -15.45
CA LEU A 160 -10.59 8.58 -16.68
C LEU A 160 -11.88 8.39 -17.50
N ALA A 161 -12.68 7.37 -17.18
CA ALA A 161 -13.93 7.08 -17.86
C ALA A 161 -14.95 8.20 -17.61
N ASP A 162 -15.86 8.42 -18.58
CA ASP A 162 -16.86 9.49 -18.52
C ASP A 162 -17.73 9.39 -17.26
N GLN A 163 -18.01 8.16 -16.82
CA GLN A 163 -18.70 7.85 -15.57
C GLN A 163 -17.90 6.84 -14.76
N ASN A 164 -17.87 7.03 -13.44
CA ASN A 164 -17.22 6.13 -12.50
C ASN A 164 -17.93 6.15 -11.13
N HIS A 165 -17.46 5.37 -10.17
CA HIS A 165 -18.06 5.29 -8.82
C HIS A 165 -17.21 5.98 -7.74
N TYR A 166 -16.16 6.71 -8.12
CA TYR A 166 -15.25 7.35 -7.17
C TYR A 166 -15.82 8.70 -6.71
N PRO A 167 -15.53 9.11 -5.46
CA PRO A 167 -15.73 10.49 -5.06
C PRO A 167 -14.81 11.38 -5.90
N GLY A 168 -15.28 12.57 -6.25
CA GLY A 168 -14.49 13.53 -7.01
C GLY A 168 -14.15 14.76 -6.20
N ILE A 169 -14.31 15.93 -6.81
CA ILE A 169 -13.93 17.21 -6.22
C ILE A 169 -15.15 18.07 -5.83
N ASN A 170 -15.00 18.84 -4.76
CA ASN A 170 -15.94 19.88 -4.37
C ASN A 170 -15.23 21.24 -4.45
N ILE A 171 -15.68 22.07 -5.38
CA ILE A 171 -15.15 23.40 -5.65
C ILE A 171 -16.01 24.43 -4.91
N ILE A 172 -15.38 25.25 -4.06
CA ILE A 172 -16.03 26.36 -3.36
C ILE A 172 -15.31 27.66 -3.76
N VAL A 173 -16.08 28.61 -4.30
CA VAL A 173 -15.62 29.95 -4.63
C VAL A 173 -16.18 30.91 -3.59
N PHE A 174 -15.29 31.58 -2.86
CA PHE A 174 -15.64 32.58 -1.87
C PHE A 174 -15.80 33.97 -2.52
N GLY A 175 -16.59 34.83 -1.87
CA GLY A 175 -16.74 36.24 -2.23
C GLY A 175 -15.63 37.09 -1.60
N GLU A 176 -16.00 38.22 -1.02
CA GLU A 176 -15.04 39.16 -0.39
C GLU A 176 -14.30 38.56 0.81
N ASN A 177 -14.86 37.52 1.43
CA ASN A 177 -14.27 36.82 2.56
C ASN A 177 -14.73 35.36 2.61
N THR A 178 -14.09 34.57 3.48
CA THR A 178 -14.39 33.14 3.70
C THR A 178 -15.77 32.87 4.29
N ASN A 179 -16.50 33.91 4.72
CA ASN A 179 -17.86 33.77 5.24
C ASN A 179 -18.93 33.87 4.14
N THR A 180 -18.54 34.28 2.93
CA THR A 180 -19.48 34.47 1.82
C THR A 180 -19.19 33.45 0.72
N ILE A 181 -20.05 32.45 0.55
CA ILE A 181 -19.93 31.48 -0.55
C ILE A 181 -20.63 32.05 -1.78
N ARG A 182 -19.86 32.33 -2.84
CA ARG A 182 -20.39 32.80 -4.13
C ARG A 182 -20.87 31.63 -4.98
N LYS A 183 -20.11 30.54 -5.00
CA LYS A 183 -20.43 29.34 -5.77
C LYS A 183 -19.93 28.10 -5.03
N ARG A 184 -20.69 27.02 -5.10
CA ARG A 184 -20.28 25.69 -4.68
C ARG A 184 -20.71 24.68 -5.73
N GLN A 185 -19.81 23.82 -6.14
CA GLN A 185 -20.06 22.79 -7.14
C GLN A 185 -19.34 21.51 -6.74
N THR A 186 -20.09 20.43 -6.58
CA THR A 186 -19.54 19.09 -6.38
C THR A 186 -19.59 18.33 -7.71
N MET A 187 -18.51 17.63 -8.04
CA MET A 187 -18.39 16.79 -9.22
C MET A 187 -17.92 15.42 -8.79
N ASP A 188 -18.87 14.51 -8.61
CA ASP A 188 -18.61 13.12 -8.26
C ASP A 188 -18.97 12.23 -9.46
N HIS A 189 -18.41 11.03 -9.50
CA HIS A 189 -18.81 9.98 -10.44
C HIS A 189 -18.61 10.30 -11.92
N VAL A 190 -17.70 11.23 -12.23
CA VAL A 190 -17.34 11.65 -13.60
C VAL A 190 -15.83 11.59 -13.80
N SER A 191 -15.39 11.57 -15.05
CA SER A 191 -13.97 11.56 -15.42
C SER A 191 -13.15 12.61 -14.68
N ILE A 192 -11.97 12.23 -14.19
CA ILE A 192 -11.03 13.17 -13.57
C ILE A 192 -10.60 14.31 -14.52
N LEU A 193 -10.66 14.09 -15.84
CA LEU A 193 -10.38 15.14 -16.84
C LEU A 193 -11.51 16.18 -16.88
N MET A 194 -12.76 15.73 -16.79
CA MET A 194 -13.91 16.64 -16.70
C MET A 194 -13.86 17.45 -15.40
N GLN A 195 -13.49 16.81 -14.28
CA GLN A 195 -13.29 17.49 -13.01
C GLN A 195 -12.21 18.57 -13.10
N TYR A 196 -11.06 18.23 -13.71
CA TYR A 196 -9.95 19.16 -13.92
C TYR A 196 -10.35 20.36 -14.80
N ASN A 197 -10.95 20.11 -15.97
CA ASN A 197 -11.35 21.16 -16.91
C ASN A 197 -12.39 22.11 -16.29
N GLN A 198 -13.37 21.57 -15.59
CA GLN A 198 -14.37 22.38 -14.89
C GLN A 198 -13.76 23.17 -13.72
N ALA A 199 -12.75 22.62 -13.03
CA ALA A 199 -12.03 23.36 -11.99
C ALA A 199 -11.31 24.57 -12.59
N LEU A 200 -10.64 24.41 -13.74
CA LEU A 200 -9.99 25.52 -14.45
C LEU A 200 -10.99 26.59 -14.89
N ASP A 201 -12.16 26.20 -15.40
CA ASP A 201 -13.18 27.15 -15.83
C ASP A 201 -13.81 27.93 -14.68
N ASN A 202 -13.81 27.38 -13.46
CA ASN A 202 -14.24 28.09 -12.26
C ASN A 202 -13.18 29.06 -11.71
N MET A 203 -11.93 28.98 -12.17
CA MET A 203 -10.84 29.92 -11.81
C MET A 203 -10.74 31.13 -12.74
N LYS A 204 -11.40 31.09 -13.91
CA LYS A 204 -11.50 32.21 -14.85
C LYS A 204 -12.60 33.19 -14.45
#